data_AF-A0A846PXQ5-F1
#
_entry.id   AF-A0A846PXQ5-F1
#
_cell.length_a   1.000
_cell.length_b   1.000
_cell.length_c   1.000
_cell.angle_alpha   90.00
_cell.angle_beta   90.00
_cell.angle_gamma   90.00
#
_symmetry.space_group_name_H-M   'P 1'
#
loop_
_entity.id
_entity.type
_entity.pdbx_description
1 polymer ?
#
loop_
_entity_poly.entity_id
_entity_poly.type
_entity_poly.pdbx_seq_one_letter_code
_entity_poly.pdbx_strand_id
1 'polypeptide(L)' 'MNFEDGEFAVKFARKTIDQWVSERKTPEIPKLPKIFSEKSGVFTTIYTYPDKELRGCIGLPYPNKPLIESIR' A
#
# COMPACT_ATOMS: atom_id res chain seq x y z
N MET A 1 -7.27 -12.88 1.39
CA MET A 1 -5.99 -12.40 0.85
C MET A 1 -5.22 -13.63 0.45
N ASN A 2 -4.90 -13.78 -0.83
CA ASN A 2 -3.97 -14.81 -1.31
C ASN A 2 -2.59 -14.19 -1.56
N PHE A 3 -1.64 -14.99 -2.07
CA PHE A 3 -0.29 -14.51 -2.37
C PHE A 3 -0.26 -13.41 -3.44
N GLU A 4 -1.07 -13.56 -4.50
CA GLU A 4 -1.16 -12.60 -5.61
C GLU A 4 -1.71 -11.25 -5.14
N ASP A 5 -2.71 -11.27 -4.25
CA ASP A 5 -3.24 -10.06 -3.61
C ASP A 5 -2.13 -9.35 -2.82
N GLY A 6 -1.34 -10.10 -2.05
CA GLY A 6 -0.25 -9.56 -1.24
C GLY A 6 0.88 -8.97 -2.08
N GLU A 7 1.27 -9.67 -3.15
CA GLU A 7 2.27 -9.18 -4.10
C GLU A 7 1.81 -7.88 -4.78
N PHE A 8 0.54 -7.85 -5.22
CA PHE A 8 -0.05 -6.63 -5.78
C PHE A 8 -0.04 -5.48 -4.77
N ALA A 9 -0.45 -5.72 -3.52
CA ALA A 9 -0.50 -4.69 -2.48
C ALA A 9 0.88 -4.04 -2.24
N VAL A 10 1.94 -4.85 -2.16
CA VAL A 10 3.31 -4.34 -1.95
C VAL A 10 3.83 -3.57 -3.17
N LYS A 11 3.57 -4.08 -4.39
CA LYS A 11 3.95 -3.38 -5.62
C LYS A 11 3.19 -2.05 -5.77
N PHE A 12 1.91 -2.03 -5.43
CA PHE A 12 1.08 -0.83 -5.47
C PHE A 12 1.55 0.21 -4.44
N ALA A 13 1.87 -0.21 -3.22
CA ALA A 13 2.47 0.67 -2.20
C ALA A 13 3.77 1.31 -2.70
N ARG A 14 4.68 0.51 -3.28
CA ARG A 14 5.93 1.00 -3.86
C ARG A 14 5.69 2.01 -4.99
N LYS A 15 4.85 1.65 -5.97
CA LYS A 15 4.50 2.53 -7.11
C LYS A 15 3.91 3.85 -6.64
N THR A 16 3.06 3.80 -5.61
CA THR A 16 2.44 4.99 -5.01
C THR A 16 3.50 5.93 -4.44
N ILE A 17 4.44 5.41 -3.65
CA ILE A 17 5.53 6.19 -3.08
C ILE A 17 6.40 6.80 -4.20
N ASP A 18 6.80 6.00 -5.18
CA ASP A 18 7.67 6.44 -6.28
C ASP A 18 7.04 7.58 -7.09
N GLN A 19 5.75 7.44 -7.45
CA GLN A 19 5.01 8.46 -8.20
C GLN A 19 4.75 9.72 -7.36
N TRP A 20 4.46 9.58 -6.07
CA TRP A 20 4.24 10.73 -5.21
C TRP A 20 5.52 11.56 -5.04
N VAL A 21 6.65 10.89 -4.82
CA VAL A 21 7.94 11.57 -4.65
C VAL A 21 8.40 12.21 -5.95
N SER A 22 8.20 11.55 -7.09
CA SER A 22 8.69 12.03 -8.39
C SER A 22 7.77 13.07 -9.05
N GLU A 23 6.45 12.88 -8.97
CA GLU A 23 5.47 13.65 -9.76
C GLU A 23 4.38 14.33 -8.92
N ARG A 24 4.33 14.10 -7.60
CA ARG A 24 3.22 14.52 -6.72
C ARG A 24 1.86 14.00 -7.20
N LYS A 25 1.84 12.79 -7.77
CA LYS A 25 0.64 12.09 -8.22
C LYS A 25 0.52 10.73 -7.54
N THR A 26 -0.69 10.21 -7.48
CA THR A 26 -0.98 8.85 -7.03
C THR A 26 -1.45 7.99 -8.19
N PRO A 27 -1.11 6.69 -8.24
CA PRO A 27 -1.56 5.80 -9.30
C PRO A 27 -3.09 5.68 -9.30
N GLU A 28 -3.64 5.52 -10.50
CA GLU A 28 -5.04 5.12 -10.66
C GLU A 28 -5.26 3.71 -10.11
N ILE A 29 -6.44 3.48 -9.56
CA ILE A 29 -6.84 2.19 -9.00
C ILE A 29 -7.47 1.37 -10.14
N PRO A 30 -6.87 0.24 -10.56
CA PRO A 30 -7.46 -0.61 -11.58
C PRO A 30 -8.66 -1.39 -11.03
N LYS A 31 -9.35 -2.13 -11.89
CA LYS A 31 -10.36 -3.10 -11.45
C LYS A 31 -9.66 -4.23 -10.68
N LEU A 32 -10.00 -4.39 -9.40
CA LEU A 32 -9.36 -5.32 -8.47
C LEU A 32 -10.35 -6.33 -7.89
N PRO A 33 -9.86 -7.46 -7.35
CA PRO A 33 -10.67 -8.37 -6.54
C PRO A 33 -11.39 -7.66 -5.39
N LYS A 34 -12.55 -8.20 -4.98
CA LYS A 34 -13.42 -7.60 -3.95
C LYS A 34 -12.71 -7.29 -2.63
N ILE A 35 -11.70 -8.06 -2.26
CA ILE A 35 -10.93 -7.82 -1.02
C ILE A 35 -10.32 -6.42 -0.94
N PHE A 36 -9.98 -5.81 -2.07
CA PHE A 36 -9.40 -4.48 -2.12
C PHE A 36 -10.42 -3.35 -1.92
N SER A 37 -11.70 -3.63 -2.15
CA SER A 37 -12.79 -2.68 -1.87
C SER A 37 -13.42 -2.86 -0.49
N GLU A 38 -13.08 -3.92 0.23
CA GLU A 38 -13.47 -4.14 1.62
C GLU A 38 -12.71 -3.20 2.56
N LYS A 39 -13.38 -2.75 3.63
CA LYS A 39 -12.74 -1.90 4.64
C LYS A 39 -11.89 -2.75 5.56
N SER A 40 -10.61 -2.41 5.70
CA SER A 40 -9.68 -3.10 6.58
C SER A 40 -8.59 -2.15 7.07
N GLY A 41 -7.99 -2.49 8.21
CA GLY A 41 -6.80 -1.80 8.69
C GLY A 41 -5.56 -2.27 7.92
N VAL A 42 -4.61 -1.37 7.69
CA VAL A 42 -3.36 -1.68 6.99
C VAL A 42 -2.23 -0.78 7.49
N PHE A 43 -1.02 -1.34 7.54
CA PHE A 43 0.22 -0.61 7.83
C PHE A 43 1.22 -0.87 6.71
N THR A 44 1.86 0.19 6.24
CA THR A 44 2.96 0.13 5.27
C THR A 44 4.25 0.44 6.01
N THR A 45 5.18 -0.51 5.99
CA THR A 45 6.51 -0.36 6.59
C THR A 45 7.56 -0.34 5.51
N ILE A 46 8.49 0.61 5.61
CA ILE A 46 9.63 0.77 4.72
C ILE A 46 10.88 0.48 5.54
N TYR A 47 11.70 -0.45 5.02
CA TYR A 47 13.02 -0.73 5.55
C TYR A 47 14.09 -0.29 4.55
N THR A 48 15.26 0.13 5.04
CA THR A 48 16.44 0.33 4.19
C THR A 48 16.92 -1.01 3.63
N TYR A 49 17.72 -0.97 2.57
CA TYR A 49 18.36 -2.15 1.99
C TYR A 49 19.84 -1.81 1.71
N PRO A 50 20.80 -2.69 2.08
CA PRO A 50 20.61 -4.05 2.60
C PRO A 50 20.38 -4.15 4.12
N ASP A 51 20.62 -3.08 4.88
CA ASP A 51 20.73 -3.12 6.36
C ASP A 51 19.40 -3.39 7.09
N LYS A 52 18.26 -3.25 6.40
CA LYS A 52 16.91 -3.50 6.93
C LYS A 52 16.55 -2.63 8.14
N GLU A 53 17.08 -1.43 8.22
CA GLU A 53 16.72 -0.47 9.26
C GLU A 53 15.35 0.15 8.98
N LEU A 54 14.58 0.42 10.03
CA LEU A 54 13.26 1.05 9.88
C LEU A 54 13.40 2.47 9.31
N ARG A 55 12.86 2.70 8.11
CA ARG A 55 12.83 4.01 7.46
C ARG A 55 11.51 4.75 7.65
N GLY A 56 10.43 4.01 7.95
CA GLY A 56 9.12 4.55 8.28
C GLY A 56 8.05 3.46 8.39
N CYS A 57 7.04 3.69 9.22
CA CYS A 57 5.86 2.84 9.35
C CYS A 57 4.65 3.73 9.61
N ILE A 58 3.64 3.66 8.75
CA ILE A 58 2.39 4.42 8.86
C ILE A 58 1.24 3.50 8.47
N GLY A 59 0.09 3.67 9.11
CA GLY A 59 -1.09 2.88 8.81
C GLY A 59 -2.37 3.41 9.44
N LEU A 60 -3.47 2.79 9.04
CA LEU A 60 -4.80 3.01 9.60
C LEU A 60 -5.16 1.77 10.42
N PRO A 61 -5.21 1.85 11.77
CA PRO A 61 -5.53 0.68 12.60
C PRO A 61 -6.99 0.24 12.45
N TYR A 62 -7.90 1.18 12.18
CA TYR A 62 -9.32 0.91 12.06
C TYR A 62 -9.78 0.90 10.59
N PRO A 63 -10.76 0.04 10.23
CA PRO A 63 -11.26 -0.14 8.87
C PRO A 63 -12.15 1.03 8.42
N ASN A 64 -11.56 2.22 8.31
CA ASN A 64 -12.28 3.45 8.00
C ASN A 64 -12.48 3.64 6.48
N LYS A 65 -11.60 3.05 5.66
CA LYS A 65 -11.57 3.16 4.20
C LYS A 65 -11.37 1.79 3.55
N PRO A 66 -11.71 1.62 2.26
CA PRO A 66 -11.30 0.45 1.48
C PRO A 66 -9.80 0.18 1.58
N LEU A 67 -9.41 -1.10 1.55
CA LEU A 67 -8.00 -1.51 1.66
C LEU A 67 -7.12 -0.79 0.64
N ILE A 68 -7.54 -0.73 -0.63
CA ILE A 68 -6.73 -0.12 -1.69
C ILE A 68 -6.52 1.39 -1.50
N GLU A 69 -7.53 2.09 -0.97
CA GLU A 69 -7.41 3.52 -0.67
C GLU A 69 -6.50 3.78 0.53
N SER A 70 -6.38 2.80 1.43
CA SER A 70 -5.55 2.90 2.62
C SER A 70 -4.06 2.60 2.34
N ILE A 71 -3.77 1.94 1.21
CA ILE A 71 -2.39 1.69 0.74
C ILE A 71 -1.85 2.86 -0.10
N ARG A 72 -2.74 3.65 -0.70
CA ARG A 72 -2.44 4.79 -1.58
C ARG A 72 -1.96 6.04 -0.83
#